data_AF-A0A183J1N3-F1
#
_entry.id   AF-A0A183J1N3-F1
#
_cell.length_a   1.000
_cell.length_b   1.000
_cell.length_c   1.000
_cell.angle_alpha   90.00
_cell.angle_beta   90.00
_cell.angle_gamma   90.00
#
_symmetry.space_group_name_H-M   'P 1'
#
loop_
_entity.id
_entity.type
_entity.pdbx_description
1 polymer ?
#
loop_
_entity_poly.entity_id
_entity_poly.type
_entity_poly.pdbx_seq_one_letter_code
_entity_poly.pdbx_strand_id
1 'polypeptide(L)'
;MLVASLLRLSDNSCNTAESERVLLQFKKFSELFLLYERKGLHVKALNLLKEQADVEESPLNGLDRSIHYLQNLGQENADVVFHFAKWIFKRNPREALKIFTEDCETVKELDRSRVLAFLVQESAESVIVYLEHIIDQWNEEEQKYHNFLAEMYISKVKCLYNGYSDALRSNQRVTVAGEEPGELGVYRRKLLNFLSTSERYNPEILLVQLPFEFLFEERAVLLGRLRRHEQVLAIYCNILHDFRQAEQYCSRNYRADSSDESKLFLKLLKIIFNSLLAFTPRQLLWCDLV
;
A
#
# COMPACT_ATOMS: atom_id res chain seq x y z
N MET A 1 -42.13 19.26 -1.80
CA MET A 1 -41.40 20.15 -2.72
C MET A 1 -41.05 21.53 -2.13
N LEU A 2 -41.97 22.28 -1.50
CA LEU A 2 -41.64 23.62 -0.97
C LEU A 2 -40.63 23.63 0.20
N VAL A 3 -40.73 22.68 1.16
CA VAL A 3 -39.89 22.68 2.37
C VAL A 3 -38.40 22.51 2.02
N ALA A 4 -38.08 21.56 1.12
CA ALA A 4 -36.71 21.35 0.67
C ALA A 4 -36.13 22.56 -0.11
N SER A 5 -36.98 23.36 -0.76
CA SER A 5 -36.54 24.60 -1.43
C SER A 5 -36.28 25.72 -0.43
N LEU A 6 -37.11 25.84 0.61
CA LEU A 6 -36.94 26.84 1.69
C LEU A 6 -35.70 26.55 2.55
N LEU A 7 -35.42 25.28 2.84
CA LEU A 7 -34.26 24.88 3.63
C LEU A 7 -32.93 25.08 2.89
N ARG A 8 -32.93 25.10 1.54
CA ARG A 8 -31.74 25.32 0.72
C ARG A 8 -31.27 26.79 0.69
N LEU A 9 -32.10 27.73 1.13
CA LEU A 9 -31.74 29.14 1.20
C LEU A 9 -30.74 29.37 2.33
N SER A 10 -29.69 30.16 2.07
CA SER A 10 -28.65 30.51 3.05
C SER A 10 -29.21 31.26 4.26
N ASP A 11 -30.24 32.08 4.03
CA ASP A 11 -30.86 32.96 5.05
C ASP A 11 -32.11 32.32 5.66
N ASN A 12 -32.12 31.00 5.85
CA ASN A 12 -33.23 30.36 6.54
C ASN A 12 -33.15 30.71 8.05
N SER A 13 -34.13 31.50 8.51
CA SER A 13 -34.35 31.83 9.92
C SER A 13 -35.13 30.73 10.65
N CYS A 14 -35.11 29.49 10.16
CA CYS A 14 -35.83 28.40 10.81
C CYS A 14 -35.21 28.14 12.19
N ASN A 15 -36.05 28.12 13.22
CA ASN A 15 -35.68 27.63 14.53
C ASN A 15 -35.33 26.14 14.39
N THR A 16 -34.08 25.80 14.69
CA THR A 16 -33.54 24.45 14.49
C THR A 16 -34.27 23.41 15.32
N ALA A 17 -34.60 23.72 16.59
CA ALA A 17 -35.26 22.78 17.49
C ALA A 17 -36.71 22.47 17.07
N GLU A 18 -37.49 23.50 16.71
CA GLU A 18 -38.87 23.29 16.26
C GLU A 18 -38.92 22.59 14.89
N SER A 19 -38.02 22.97 13.99
CA SER A 19 -37.96 22.35 12.66
C SER A 19 -37.53 20.89 12.76
N GLU A 20 -36.56 20.56 13.61
CA GLU A 20 -36.13 19.19 13.93
C GLU A 20 -37.30 18.36 14.46
N ARG A 21 -38.04 18.88 15.45
CA ARG A 21 -39.21 18.19 16.03
C ARG A 21 -40.29 17.88 15.00
N VAL A 22 -40.64 18.86 14.17
CA VAL A 22 -41.67 18.69 13.12
C VAL A 22 -41.20 17.72 12.05
N LEU A 23 -39.95 17.84 11.57
CA LEU A 23 -39.43 16.95 10.53
C LEU A 23 -39.32 15.50 10.99
N LEU A 24 -38.92 15.26 12.24
CA LEU A 24 -38.94 13.94 12.86
C LEU A 24 -40.36 13.38 12.98
N GLN A 25 -41.32 14.19 13.44
CA GLN A 25 -42.72 13.77 13.57
C GLN A 25 -43.31 13.29 12.24
N PHE A 26 -42.98 13.97 11.14
CA PHE A 26 -43.44 13.61 9.79
C PHE A 26 -42.51 12.64 9.05
N LYS A 27 -41.48 12.09 9.70
CA LYS A 27 -40.48 11.18 9.10
C LYS A 27 -39.83 11.74 7.82
N LYS A 28 -39.66 13.06 7.75
CA LYS A 28 -39.05 13.77 6.60
C LYS A 28 -37.54 13.83 6.75
N PHE A 29 -36.89 12.67 6.66
CA PHE A 29 -35.46 12.54 6.95
C PHE A 29 -34.55 13.25 5.93
N SER A 30 -34.93 13.30 4.65
CA SER A 30 -34.18 14.05 3.63
C SER A 30 -34.13 15.55 3.94
N GLU A 31 -35.26 16.14 4.32
CA GLU A 31 -35.34 17.54 4.70
C GLU A 31 -34.62 17.79 6.04
N LEU A 32 -34.68 16.85 6.98
CA LEU A 32 -33.95 16.94 8.25
C LEU A 32 -32.42 16.93 8.03
N PHE A 33 -31.94 16.06 7.15
CA PHE A 33 -30.54 16.03 6.75
C PHE A 33 -30.11 17.37 6.13
N LEU A 34 -30.90 17.91 5.19
CA LEU A 34 -30.62 19.22 4.58
C LEU A 34 -30.58 20.35 5.63
N LEU A 35 -31.46 20.31 6.63
CA LEU A 35 -31.43 21.28 7.73
C LEU A 35 -30.13 21.19 8.53
N TYR A 36 -29.70 19.98 8.89
CA TYR A 36 -28.45 19.79 9.64
C TYR A 36 -27.22 20.19 8.83
N GLU A 37 -27.17 19.84 7.56
CA GLU A 37 -26.11 20.24 6.63
C GLU A 37 -25.99 21.77 6.55
N ARG A 38 -27.09 22.47 6.31
CA ARG A 38 -27.10 23.94 6.16
C ARG A 38 -26.76 24.68 7.44
N LYS A 39 -27.00 24.08 8.60
CA LYS A 39 -26.69 24.66 9.91
C LYS A 39 -25.32 24.22 10.45
N GLY A 40 -24.54 23.45 9.70
CA GLY A 40 -23.23 22.95 10.14
C GLY A 40 -23.30 21.93 11.29
N LEU A 41 -24.46 21.29 11.49
CA LEU A 41 -24.66 20.30 12.56
C LEU A 41 -24.18 18.91 12.11
N HIS A 42 -22.88 18.80 11.79
CA HIS A 42 -22.28 17.63 11.14
C HIS A 42 -22.51 16.32 11.89
N VAL A 43 -22.33 16.32 13.22
CA VAL A 43 -22.52 15.13 14.06
C VAL A 43 -23.98 14.65 14.01
N LYS A 44 -24.95 15.56 14.06
CA LYS A 44 -26.38 15.21 13.94
C LYS A 44 -26.71 14.69 12.55
N ALA A 45 -26.18 15.33 11.50
CA ALA A 45 -26.36 14.89 10.12
C ALA A 45 -25.85 13.45 9.91
N LEU A 46 -24.64 13.16 10.38
CA LEU A 46 -24.01 11.85 10.22
C LEU A 46 -24.65 10.77 11.10
N ASN A 47 -25.12 11.10 12.31
CA ASN A 47 -25.90 10.18 13.12
C ASN A 47 -27.22 9.82 12.44
N LEU A 48 -27.91 10.80 11.85
CA LEU A 48 -29.13 10.54 11.09
C LEU A 48 -28.86 9.63 9.88
N LEU A 49 -27.79 9.88 9.13
CA LEU A 49 -27.41 9.02 8.01
C LEU A 49 -27.10 7.59 8.47
N LYS A 50 -26.37 7.44 9.58
CA LYS A 50 -26.04 6.13 10.17
C LYS A 50 -27.30 5.38 10.62
N GLU A 51 -28.26 6.04 11.26
CA GLU A 51 -29.52 5.44 11.70
C GLU A 51 -30.41 5.01 10.53
N GLN A 52 -30.35 5.74 9.41
CA GLN A 52 -31.18 5.50 8.23
C GLN A 52 -30.51 4.61 7.17
N ALA A 53 -29.23 4.27 7.33
CA ALA A 53 -28.45 3.51 6.35
C ALA A 53 -28.92 2.06 6.13
N ASP A 54 -29.72 1.50 7.05
CA ASP A 54 -30.27 0.14 6.98
C ASP A 54 -31.77 0.11 6.66
N VAL A 55 -32.40 1.27 6.53
CA VAL A 55 -33.86 1.36 6.33
C VAL A 55 -34.14 1.37 4.83
N GLU A 56 -34.66 0.27 4.29
CA GLU A 56 -34.89 0.11 2.84
C GLU A 56 -35.75 1.22 2.22
N GLU A 57 -36.83 1.60 2.92
CA GLU A 57 -37.76 2.66 2.48
C GLU A 57 -37.24 4.08 2.72
N SER A 58 -36.09 4.22 3.39
CA SER A 58 -35.55 5.54 3.70
C SER A 58 -34.89 6.15 2.47
N PRO A 59 -35.16 7.43 2.17
CA PRO A 59 -34.45 8.13 1.09
C PRO A 59 -32.97 8.32 1.39
N LEU A 60 -32.50 8.01 2.60
CA LEU A 60 -31.11 8.08 3.06
C LEU A 60 -30.44 6.70 3.16
N ASN A 61 -31.07 5.65 2.62
CA ASN A 61 -30.50 4.30 2.61
C ASN A 61 -29.12 4.29 1.91
N GLY A 62 -28.21 3.48 2.43
CA GLY A 62 -26.90 3.22 1.85
C GLY A 62 -25.78 4.06 2.46
N LEU A 63 -24.57 3.82 1.96
CA LEU A 63 -23.35 4.45 2.44
C LEU A 63 -22.97 5.69 1.62
N ASP A 64 -23.46 5.80 0.38
CA ASP A 64 -23.00 6.80 -0.59
C ASP A 64 -23.17 8.23 -0.08
N ARG A 65 -24.32 8.54 0.53
CA ARG A 65 -24.55 9.89 1.10
C ARG A 65 -23.64 10.17 2.28
N SER A 66 -23.34 9.16 3.10
CA SER A 66 -22.42 9.31 4.23
C SER A 66 -21.00 9.54 3.74
N ILE A 67 -20.55 8.75 2.75
CA ILE A 67 -19.24 8.90 2.13
C ILE A 67 -19.11 10.28 1.49
N HIS A 68 -20.06 10.67 0.65
CA HIS A 68 -20.06 11.98 0.00
C HIS A 68 -20.09 13.14 1.01
N TYR A 69 -20.86 13.01 2.09
CA TYR A 69 -20.88 14.05 3.12
C TYR A 69 -19.52 14.18 3.80
N LEU A 70 -18.90 13.05 4.18
CA LEU A 70 -17.58 13.02 4.81
C LEU A 70 -16.47 13.56 3.89
N GLN A 71 -16.53 13.27 2.59
CA GLN A 71 -15.59 13.80 1.59
C GLN A 71 -15.64 15.33 1.51
N ASN A 72 -16.80 15.95 1.75
CA ASN A 72 -16.97 17.40 1.71
C ASN A 72 -16.67 18.08 3.06
N LEU A 73 -16.36 17.33 4.11
CA LEU A 73 -15.89 17.89 5.38
C LEU A 73 -14.39 18.15 5.28
N GLY A 74 -14.01 19.42 5.26
CA GLY A 74 -12.61 19.83 5.26
C GLY A 74 -11.88 19.51 6.57
N GLN A 75 -10.58 19.84 6.60
CA GLN A 75 -9.65 19.56 7.70
C GLN A 75 -10.15 20.05 9.08
N GLU A 76 -10.94 21.13 9.14
CA GLU A 76 -11.53 21.65 10.38
C GLU A 76 -12.41 20.62 11.11
N ASN A 77 -13.05 19.73 10.36
CA ASN A 77 -13.93 18.69 10.88
C ASN A 77 -13.29 17.29 10.81
N ALA A 78 -11.96 17.21 10.67
CA ALA A 78 -11.25 15.95 10.52
C ALA A 78 -11.56 14.93 11.63
N ASP A 79 -11.72 15.38 12.89
CA ASP A 79 -12.07 14.50 14.00
C ASP A 79 -13.45 13.84 13.82
N VAL A 80 -14.41 14.59 13.26
CA VAL A 80 -15.73 14.07 12.90
C VAL A 80 -15.58 13.07 11.75
N VAL A 81 -14.76 13.39 10.75
CA VAL A 81 -14.48 12.49 9.63
C VAL A 81 -13.94 11.16 10.11
N PHE A 82 -12.88 11.17 10.94
CA PHE A 82 -12.30 9.94 11.48
C PHE A 82 -13.27 9.19 12.39
N HIS A 83 -14.06 9.87 13.22
CA HIS A 83 -15.04 9.22 14.09
C HIS A 83 -16.07 8.43 13.28
N PHE A 84 -16.65 9.04 12.25
CA PHE A 84 -17.69 8.41 11.45
C PHE A 84 -17.13 7.48 10.36
N ALA A 85 -15.90 7.68 9.89
CA ALA A 85 -15.27 6.72 8.98
C ALA A 85 -15.23 5.30 9.61
N LYS A 86 -15.01 5.19 10.93
CA LYS A 86 -14.95 3.88 11.63
C LYS A 86 -16.15 2.97 11.36
N TRP A 87 -17.36 3.52 11.37
CA TRP A 87 -18.55 2.68 11.20
C TRP A 87 -18.72 2.24 9.74
N ILE A 88 -18.30 3.09 8.78
CA ILE A 88 -18.37 2.77 7.35
C ILE A 88 -17.32 1.72 7.01
N PHE A 89 -16.09 1.84 7.54
CA PHE A 89 -15.03 0.83 7.38
C PHE A 89 -15.45 -0.53 7.92
N LYS A 90 -16.13 -0.59 9.08
CA LYS A 90 -16.65 -1.86 9.63
C LYS A 90 -17.69 -2.53 8.74
N ARG A 91 -18.40 -1.77 7.91
CA ARG A 91 -19.46 -2.29 7.04
C ARG A 91 -18.95 -2.63 5.65
N ASN A 92 -18.15 -1.75 5.05
CA ASN A 92 -17.56 -1.96 3.73
C ASN A 92 -16.22 -1.19 3.60
N PRO A 93 -15.08 -1.84 3.89
CA PRO A 93 -13.76 -1.21 3.80
C PRO A 93 -13.40 -0.67 2.42
N ARG A 94 -13.90 -1.31 1.35
CA ARG A 94 -13.58 -0.92 -0.04
C ARG A 94 -14.23 0.41 -0.40
N GLU A 95 -15.52 0.55 -0.11
CA GLU A 95 -16.25 1.80 -0.35
C GLU A 95 -15.84 2.89 0.65
N ALA A 96 -15.58 2.52 1.90
CA ALA A 96 -15.13 3.47 2.92
C ALA A 96 -13.80 4.14 2.55
N LEU A 97 -12.93 3.46 1.81
CA LEU A 97 -11.66 4.04 1.40
C LEU A 97 -11.84 5.29 0.51
N LYS A 98 -12.94 5.40 -0.23
CA LYS A 98 -13.28 6.58 -1.03
C LYS A 98 -13.38 7.85 -0.19
N ILE A 99 -13.65 7.74 1.11
CA ILE A 99 -13.63 8.89 2.04
C ILE A 99 -12.26 9.59 2.03
N PHE A 100 -11.18 8.83 1.80
CA PHE A 100 -9.81 9.32 1.87
C PHE A 100 -9.07 9.34 0.52
N THR A 101 -9.70 8.88 -0.57
CA THR A 101 -9.08 8.77 -1.90
C THR A 101 -9.88 9.46 -3.00
N GLU A 102 -10.92 10.22 -2.66
CA GLU A 102 -11.68 11.00 -3.64
C GLU A 102 -10.83 12.14 -4.21
N ASP A 103 -11.02 12.43 -5.49
CA ASP A 103 -10.29 13.49 -6.18
C ASP A 103 -10.91 14.87 -5.92
N CYS A 104 -11.00 15.27 -4.65
CA CYS A 104 -11.50 16.59 -4.24
C CYS A 104 -10.54 17.30 -3.27
N GLU A 105 -10.59 18.64 -3.27
CA GLU A 105 -9.67 19.50 -2.49
C GLU A 105 -9.74 19.20 -0.99
N THR A 106 -10.96 19.08 -0.45
CA THR A 106 -11.21 18.77 0.97
C THR A 106 -10.54 17.48 1.42
N VAL A 107 -10.55 16.44 0.59
CA VAL A 107 -9.93 15.14 0.90
C VAL A 107 -8.41 15.22 0.74
N LYS A 108 -7.91 15.94 -0.28
CA LYS A 108 -6.45 16.13 -0.49
C LYS A 108 -5.79 16.96 0.60
N GLU A 109 -6.55 17.86 1.24
CA GLU A 109 -6.11 18.68 2.38
C GLU A 109 -6.06 17.92 3.71
N LEU A 110 -6.70 16.73 3.79
CA LEU A 110 -6.64 15.91 5.00
C LEU A 110 -5.20 15.50 5.29
N ASP A 111 -4.84 15.53 6.58
CA ASP A 111 -3.51 15.08 7.02
C ASP A 111 -3.33 13.59 6.73
N ARG A 112 -2.54 13.29 5.70
CA ARG A 112 -2.20 11.94 5.23
C ARG A 112 -1.57 11.08 6.32
N SER A 113 -0.81 11.66 7.24
CA SER A 113 -0.21 10.92 8.36
C SER A 113 -1.28 10.48 9.35
N ARG A 114 -2.30 11.32 9.60
CA ARG A 114 -3.47 10.96 10.42
C ARG A 114 -4.35 9.91 9.73
N VAL A 115 -4.58 10.06 8.42
CA VAL A 115 -5.32 9.05 7.63
C VAL A 115 -4.61 7.70 7.68
N LEU A 116 -3.30 7.69 7.48
CA LEU A 116 -2.52 6.46 7.54
C LEU A 116 -2.58 5.80 8.93
N ALA A 117 -2.42 6.58 10.00
CA ALA A 117 -2.56 6.07 11.38
C ALA A 117 -3.95 5.48 11.64
N PHE A 118 -5.00 6.13 11.14
CA PHE A 118 -6.36 5.63 11.21
C PHE A 118 -6.53 4.30 10.47
N LEU A 119 -6.03 4.19 9.24
CA LEU A 119 -6.15 2.98 8.43
C LEU A 119 -5.38 1.80 9.05
N VAL A 120 -4.18 2.05 9.59
CA VAL A 120 -3.41 1.01 10.30
C VAL A 120 -4.19 0.46 11.50
N GLN A 121 -4.95 1.31 12.20
CA GLN A 121 -5.72 0.90 13.36
C GLN A 121 -7.04 0.18 12.99
N GLU A 122 -7.77 0.68 11.99
CA GLU A 122 -9.15 0.25 11.73
C GLU A 122 -9.28 -0.69 10.51
N SER A 123 -8.36 -0.63 9.54
CA SER A 123 -8.41 -1.43 8.31
C SER A 123 -7.02 -1.65 7.68
N ALA A 124 -6.29 -2.64 8.19
CA ALA A 124 -4.95 -2.99 7.68
C ALA A 124 -4.94 -3.36 6.19
N GLU A 125 -6.04 -3.92 5.67
CA GLU A 125 -6.19 -4.30 4.25
C GLU A 125 -6.25 -3.06 3.32
N SER A 126 -6.74 -1.93 3.82
CA SER A 126 -6.86 -0.69 3.05
C SER A 126 -5.57 0.13 2.99
N VAL A 127 -4.60 -0.15 3.86
CA VAL A 127 -3.34 0.61 3.97
C VAL A 127 -2.55 0.56 2.65
N ILE A 128 -2.37 -0.63 2.08
CA ILE A 128 -1.63 -0.78 0.81
C ILE A 128 -2.34 -0.02 -0.31
N VAL A 129 -3.67 -0.16 -0.43
CA VAL A 129 -4.46 0.49 -1.48
C VAL A 129 -4.40 2.02 -1.35
N TYR A 130 -4.46 2.55 -0.13
CA TYR A 130 -4.29 3.98 0.13
C TYR A 130 -2.91 4.49 -0.28
N LEU A 131 -1.85 3.78 0.12
CA LEU A 131 -0.48 4.14 -0.21
C LEU A 131 -0.21 4.08 -1.72
N GLU A 132 -0.68 3.04 -2.40
CA GLU A 132 -0.65 2.93 -3.86
C GLU A 132 -1.37 4.14 -4.49
N HIS A 133 -2.55 4.51 -3.99
CA HIS A 133 -3.29 5.65 -4.51
C HIS A 133 -2.54 6.97 -4.36
N ILE A 134 -2.05 7.30 -3.15
CA ILE A 134 -1.38 8.59 -2.95
C ILE A 134 -0.06 8.68 -3.72
N ILE A 135 0.67 7.56 -3.87
CA ILE A 135 1.94 7.53 -4.60
C ILE A 135 1.69 7.59 -6.11
N ASP A 136 0.81 6.75 -6.64
CA ASP A 136 0.64 6.60 -8.09
C ASP A 136 -0.31 7.65 -8.70
N GLN A 137 -1.36 8.06 -7.97
CA GLN A 137 -2.38 8.99 -8.48
C GLN A 137 -2.12 10.42 -8.03
N TRP A 138 -1.68 10.62 -6.79
CA TRP A 138 -1.41 11.96 -6.25
C TRP A 138 0.07 12.36 -6.31
N ASN A 139 0.93 11.50 -6.86
CA ASN A 139 2.38 11.74 -7.01
C ASN A 139 3.04 12.14 -5.68
N GLU A 140 2.66 11.47 -4.59
CA GLU A 140 3.29 11.70 -3.30
C GLU A 140 4.78 11.35 -3.35
N GLU A 141 5.64 12.30 -2.95
CA GLU A 141 7.09 12.18 -3.04
C GLU A 141 7.77 12.01 -1.68
N GLU A 142 7.05 12.21 -0.57
CA GLU A 142 7.62 12.07 0.76
C GLU A 142 8.13 10.65 1.01
N GLN A 143 9.42 10.52 1.30
CA GLN A 143 10.12 9.25 1.53
C GLN A 143 9.44 8.33 2.56
N LYS A 144 8.78 8.90 3.58
CA LYS A 144 8.11 8.13 4.63
C LYS A 144 6.98 7.23 4.09
N TYR A 145 6.22 7.68 3.10
CA TYR A 145 5.13 6.88 2.52
C TYR A 145 5.66 5.79 1.59
N HIS A 146 6.73 6.08 0.85
CA HIS A 146 7.40 5.10 -0.01
C HIS A 146 8.07 4.00 0.80
N ASN A 147 8.73 4.36 1.91
CA ASN A 147 9.23 3.39 2.87
C ASN A 147 8.07 2.53 3.36
N PHE A 148 7.02 3.15 3.89
CA PHE A 148 5.91 2.41 4.48
C PHE A 148 5.21 1.48 3.49
N LEU A 149 5.03 1.88 2.23
CA LEU A 149 4.48 0.99 1.20
C LEU A 149 5.36 -0.24 0.97
N ALA A 150 6.69 -0.05 0.85
CA ALA A 150 7.61 -1.16 0.72
C ALA A 150 7.58 -2.08 1.95
N GLU A 151 7.53 -1.52 3.16
CA GLU A 151 7.41 -2.29 4.41
C GLU A 151 6.12 -3.12 4.44
N MET A 152 4.99 -2.57 3.98
CA MET A 152 3.72 -3.28 3.89
C MET A 152 3.78 -4.41 2.86
N TYR A 153 4.38 -4.18 1.69
CA TYR A 153 4.60 -5.23 0.71
C TYR A 153 5.51 -6.35 1.26
N ILE A 154 6.65 -6.01 1.86
CA ILE A 154 7.57 -6.98 2.46
C ILE A 154 6.84 -7.81 3.52
N SER A 155 6.08 -7.16 4.40
CA SER A 155 5.32 -7.82 5.47
C SER A 155 4.25 -8.77 4.92
N LYS A 156 3.50 -8.33 3.90
CA LYS A 156 2.47 -9.14 3.23
C LYS A 156 3.10 -10.35 2.53
N VAL A 157 4.20 -10.16 1.80
CA VAL A 157 4.94 -11.23 1.12
C VAL A 157 5.48 -12.24 2.13
N LYS A 158 6.11 -11.80 3.23
CA LYS A 158 6.57 -12.70 4.30
C LYS A 158 5.45 -13.55 4.88
N CYS A 159 4.31 -12.94 5.18
CA CYS A 159 3.15 -13.63 5.73
C CYS A 159 2.64 -14.72 4.77
N LEU A 160 2.51 -14.38 3.48
CA LEU A 160 2.07 -15.32 2.43
C LEU A 160 3.11 -16.41 2.15
N TYR A 161 4.40 -16.07 2.23
CA TYR A 161 5.48 -17.01 1.98
C TYR A 161 5.52 -18.16 3.01
N ASN A 162 5.20 -17.88 4.28
CA ASN A 162 5.14 -18.91 5.31
C ASN A 162 4.16 -20.03 4.94
N GLY A 163 2.94 -19.68 4.48
CA GLY A 163 1.96 -20.67 4.02
C GLY A 163 2.36 -21.37 2.71
N TYR A 164 3.11 -20.69 1.84
CA TYR A 164 3.64 -21.27 0.60
C TYR A 164 4.79 -22.25 0.84
N SER A 165 5.68 -21.98 1.81
CA SER A 165 6.80 -22.85 2.17
C SER A 165 6.33 -24.25 2.59
N ASP A 166 5.22 -24.31 3.36
CA ASP A 166 4.61 -25.57 3.77
C ASP A 166 4.10 -26.37 2.55
N ALA A 167 3.54 -25.69 1.55
CA ALA A 167 3.08 -26.32 0.31
C ALA A 167 4.26 -26.79 -0.57
N LEU A 168 5.33 -26.01 -0.69
CA LEU A 168 6.54 -26.34 -1.46
C LEU A 168 7.22 -27.64 -1.01
N ARG A 169 7.20 -27.93 0.29
CA ARG A 169 7.75 -29.20 0.83
C ARG A 169 7.08 -30.45 0.25
N SER A 170 5.86 -30.31 -0.30
CA SER A 170 5.12 -31.40 -0.94
C SER A 170 5.29 -31.47 -2.47
N ASN A 171 5.64 -30.36 -3.13
CA ASN A 171 5.82 -30.29 -4.59
C ASN A 171 7.06 -29.44 -4.92
N GLN A 172 8.18 -30.09 -5.24
CA GLN A 172 9.48 -29.49 -5.58
C GLN A 172 9.47 -28.68 -6.89
N ARG A 173 8.75 -27.56 -6.95
CA ARG A 173 8.88 -26.60 -8.06
C ARG A 173 9.19 -25.22 -7.51
N VAL A 174 10.45 -24.83 -7.60
CA VAL A 174 10.89 -23.44 -7.41
C VAL A 174 10.32 -22.63 -8.57
N THR A 175 9.41 -21.70 -8.28
CA THR A 175 8.85 -20.76 -9.26
C THR A 175 9.66 -19.47 -9.25
N VAL A 176 9.69 -18.77 -10.38
CA VAL A 176 10.35 -17.47 -10.51
C VAL A 176 9.69 -16.47 -9.56
N ALA A 177 10.49 -15.57 -8.97
CA ALA A 177 9.99 -14.52 -8.08
C ALA A 177 8.93 -13.64 -8.77
N GLY A 178 7.74 -13.57 -8.17
CA GLY A 178 6.58 -12.88 -8.72
C GLY A 178 5.71 -13.72 -9.65
N GLU A 179 6.05 -15.00 -9.89
CA GLU A 179 5.24 -15.99 -10.62
C GLU A 179 4.66 -17.07 -9.70
N GLU A 180 4.80 -16.92 -8.39
CA GLU A 180 4.15 -17.81 -7.42
C GLU A 180 2.62 -17.76 -7.57
N PRO A 181 1.91 -18.87 -7.34
CA PRO A 181 0.46 -18.89 -7.43
C PRO A 181 -0.20 -18.04 -6.34
N GLY A 182 -1.39 -17.51 -6.65
CA GLY A 182 -2.25 -16.79 -5.71
C GLY A 182 -1.73 -15.40 -5.33
N GLU A 183 -2.09 -14.93 -4.14
CA GLU A 183 -1.72 -13.59 -3.68
C GLU A 183 -0.20 -13.39 -3.55
N LEU A 184 0.57 -14.46 -3.30
CA LEU A 184 2.02 -14.35 -3.10
C LEU A 184 2.70 -13.75 -4.34
N GLY A 185 2.47 -14.32 -5.53
CA GLY A 185 3.06 -13.80 -6.76
C GLY A 185 2.58 -12.38 -7.09
N VAL A 186 1.32 -12.07 -6.79
CA VAL A 186 0.76 -10.72 -6.98
C VAL A 186 1.52 -9.69 -6.14
N TYR A 187 1.62 -9.90 -4.83
CA TYR A 187 2.29 -8.94 -3.94
C TYR A 187 3.81 -8.94 -4.13
N ARG A 188 4.42 -10.08 -4.44
CA ARG A 188 5.86 -10.17 -4.72
C ARG A 188 6.22 -9.42 -6.01
N ARG A 189 5.39 -9.51 -7.04
CA ARG A 189 5.55 -8.73 -8.28
C ARG A 189 5.36 -7.23 -8.05
N LYS A 190 4.35 -6.85 -7.25
CA LYS A 190 4.16 -5.45 -6.85
C LYS A 190 5.39 -4.91 -6.11
N LEU A 191 5.94 -5.68 -5.17
CA LEU A 191 7.16 -5.32 -4.44
C LEU A 191 8.35 -5.12 -5.38
N LEU A 192 8.64 -6.11 -6.24
CA LEU A 192 9.76 -6.02 -7.19
C LEU A 192 9.62 -4.84 -8.15
N ASN A 193 8.41 -4.59 -8.66
CA ASN A 193 8.13 -3.45 -9.51
C ASN A 193 8.39 -2.14 -8.74
N PHE A 194 7.82 -1.99 -7.54
CA PHE A 194 7.98 -0.80 -6.71
C PHE A 194 9.45 -0.51 -6.36
N LEU A 195 10.20 -1.54 -5.95
CA LEU A 195 11.64 -1.39 -5.67
C LEU A 195 12.44 -1.00 -6.91
N SER A 196 11.98 -1.39 -8.10
CA SER A 196 12.63 -1.08 -9.37
C SER A 196 12.29 0.32 -9.88
N THR A 197 11.06 0.80 -9.68
CA THR A 197 10.56 2.05 -10.24
C THR A 197 10.67 3.23 -9.29
N SER A 198 10.38 3.06 -8.00
CA SER A 198 10.49 4.15 -7.03
C SER A 198 11.95 4.45 -6.69
N GLU A 199 12.27 5.73 -6.53
CA GLU A 199 13.58 6.21 -6.06
C GLU A 199 13.48 6.95 -4.71
N ARG A 200 12.29 7.03 -4.13
CA ARG A 200 12.01 7.86 -2.96
C ARG A 200 12.15 7.11 -1.64
N TYR A 201 12.25 5.78 -1.65
CA TYR A 201 12.44 4.98 -0.44
C TYR A 201 13.92 4.93 0.01
N ASN A 202 14.17 4.61 1.27
CA ASN A 202 15.50 4.36 1.82
C ASN A 202 15.87 2.86 1.70
N PRO A 203 16.79 2.48 0.79
CA PRO A 203 17.16 1.08 0.59
C PRO A 203 17.86 0.43 1.81
N GLU A 204 18.57 1.19 2.65
CA GLU A 204 19.25 0.62 3.83
C GLU A 204 18.25 0.13 4.88
N ILE A 205 17.20 0.92 5.15
CA ILE A 205 16.16 0.56 6.12
C ILE A 205 15.42 -0.69 5.64
N LEU A 206 15.04 -0.74 4.36
CA LEU A 206 14.30 -1.87 3.80
C LEU A 206 15.15 -3.14 3.74
N LEU A 207 16.46 -3.02 3.49
CA LEU A 207 17.36 -4.18 3.39
C LEU A 207 17.42 -4.96 4.69
N VAL A 208 17.42 -4.27 5.84
CA VAL A 208 17.42 -4.89 7.18
C VAL A 208 16.14 -5.68 7.43
N GLN A 209 15.04 -5.33 6.77
CA GLN A 209 13.79 -6.05 6.92
C GLN A 209 13.74 -7.33 6.09
N LEU A 210 14.59 -7.56 5.10
CA LEU A 210 14.51 -8.76 4.27
C LEU A 210 15.04 -10.01 5.01
N PRO A 211 14.34 -11.15 4.95
CA PRO A 211 14.76 -12.41 5.57
C PRO A 211 15.97 -13.00 4.85
N PHE A 212 16.87 -13.70 5.53
CA PHE A 212 18.11 -14.20 4.92
C PHE A 212 17.90 -15.46 4.07
N GLU A 213 16.79 -16.15 4.29
CA GLU A 213 16.48 -17.47 3.71
C GLU A 213 15.65 -17.37 2.42
N PHE A 214 15.01 -16.23 2.17
CA PHE A 214 14.19 -15.98 0.97
C PHE A 214 14.21 -14.48 0.59
N LEU A 215 13.52 -14.11 -0.50
CA LEU A 215 13.52 -12.75 -1.09
C LEU A 215 14.90 -12.28 -1.59
N PHE A 216 15.61 -13.18 -2.28
CA PHE A 216 16.94 -12.90 -2.80
C PHE A 216 16.93 -11.87 -3.93
N GLU A 217 15.92 -11.89 -4.79
CA GLU A 217 15.74 -10.95 -5.89
C GLU A 217 15.49 -9.53 -5.37
N GLU A 218 14.60 -9.37 -4.40
CA GLU A 218 14.33 -8.09 -3.73
C GLU A 218 15.59 -7.56 -3.05
N ARG A 219 16.34 -8.44 -2.37
CA ARG A 219 17.62 -8.10 -1.75
C ARG A 219 18.63 -7.64 -2.81
N ALA A 220 18.72 -8.32 -3.94
CA ALA A 220 19.60 -7.95 -5.04
C ALA A 220 19.25 -6.56 -5.60
N VAL A 221 17.96 -6.22 -5.73
CA VAL A 221 17.51 -4.88 -6.15
C VAL A 221 17.97 -3.81 -5.16
N LEU A 222 17.71 -3.99 -3.85
CA LEU A 222 18.11 -3.04 -2.82
C LEU A 222 19.63 -2.85 -2.72
N LEU A 223 20.39 -3.95 -2.75
CA LEU A 223 21.86 -3.90 -2.75
C LEU A 223 22.41 -3.20 -4.00
N GLY A 224 21.74 -3.38 -5.14
CA GLY A 224 22.09 -2.69 -6.37
C GLY A 224 21.90 -1.18 -6.27
N ARG A 225 20.82 -0.72 -5.64
CA ARG A 225 20.59 0.71 -5.33
C ARG A 225 21.68 1.27 -4.40
N LEU A 226 22.17 0.46 -3.47
CA LEU A 226 23.28 0.79 -2.57
C LEU A 226 24.67 0.68 -3.21
N ARG A 227 24.77 0.40 -4.52
CA ARG A 227 26.04 0.18 -5.24
C ARG A 227 26.88 -0.97 -4.65
N ARG A 228 26.26 -1.90 -3.92
CA ARG A 228 26.91 -3.09 -3.34
C ARG A 228 26.96 -4.21 -4.40
N HIS A 229 27.59 -3.92 -5.53
CA HIS A 229 27.55 -4.73 -6.74
C HIS A 229 28.06 -6.16 -6.54
N GLU A 230 29.12 -6.36 -5.76
CA GLU A 230 29.68 -7.70 -5.50
C GLU A 230 28.68 -8.61 -4.79
N GLN A 231 27.91 -8.05 -3.86
CA GLN A 231 26.88 -8.81 -3.12
C GLN A 231 25.72 -9.18 -4.05
N VAL A 232 25.33 -8.29 -4.97
CA VAL A 232 24.31 -8.58 -5.99
C VAL A 232 24.73 -9.75 -6.89
N LEU A 233 25.96 -9.69 -7.41
CA LEU A 233 26.50 -10.75 -8.26
C LEU A 233 26.64 -12.08 -7.51
N ALA A 234 27.05 -12.03 -6.23
CA ALA A 234 27.10 -13.22 -5.39
C ALA A 234 25.72 -13.85 -5.18
N ILE A 235 24.67 -13.04 -4.99
CA ILE A 235 23.29 -13.54 -4.89
C ILE A 235 22.88 -14.24 -6.19
N TYR A 236 23.05 -13.60 -7.34
CA TYR A 236 22.65 -14.19 -8.62
C TYR A 236 23.43 -15.46 -8.96
N CYS A 237 24.75 -15.47 -8.78
CA CYS A 237 25.58 -16.61 -9.16
C CYS A 237 25.58 -17.76 -8.15
N ASN A 238 25.64 -17.46 -6.85
CA ASN A 238 25.88 -18.47 -5.82
C ASN A 238 24.61 -18.94 -5.12
N ILE A 239 23.56 -18.11 -5.08
CA ILE A 239 22.30 -18.45 -4.40
C ILE A 239 21.23 -18.81 -5.43
N LEU A 240 20.99 -17.93 -6.40
CA LEU A 240 19.95 -18.12 -7.40
C LEU A 240 20.40 -18.98 -8.59
N HIS A 241 21.72 -19.15 -8.76
CA HIS A 241 22.35 -19.81 -9.91
C HIS A 241 21.85 -19.26 -11.26
N ASP A 242 21.46 -17.98 -11.31
CA ASP A 242 20.96 -17.30 -12.48
C ASP A 242 22.04 -16.38 -13.07
N PHE A 243 22.94 -16.98 -13.84
CA PHE A 243 24.01 -16.26 -14.52
C PHE A 243 23.48 -15.25 -15.55
N ARG A 244 22.29 -15.49 -16.11
CA ARG A 244 21.68 -14.60 -17.09
C ARG A 244 21.24 -13.29 -16.43
N GLN A 245 20.64 -13.35 -15.25
CA GLN A 245 20.30 -12.16 -14.48
C GLN A 245 21.55 -11.42 -13.99
N ALA A 246 22.61 -12.13 -13.61
CA ALA A 246 23.89 -11.52 -13.26
C ALA A 246 24.50 -10.73 -14.44
N GLU A 247 24.48 -11.29 -15.65
CA GLU A 247 24.94 -10.63 -16.88
C GLU A 247 24.09 -9.39 -17.20
N GLN A 248 22.76 -9.53 -17.16
CA GLN A 248 21.85 -8.39 -17.36
C GLN A 248 22.09 -7.27 -16.35
N TYR A 249 22.36 -7.61 -15.10
CA TYR A 249 22.69 -6.64 -14.06
C TYR A 249 23.96 -5.86 -14.40
N CYS A 250 25.04 -6.55 -14.83
CA CYS A 250 26.27 -5.92 -15.30
C CYS A 250 25.99 -4.99 -16.48
N SER A 251 25.25 -5.45 -17.50
CA SER A 251 24.94 -4.65 -18.69
C SER A 251 24.17 -3.37 -18.35
N ARG A 252 23.22 -3.42 -17.40
CA ARG A 252 22.43 -2.24 -16.99
C ARG A 252 23.21 -1.24 -16.15
N ASN A 253 24.18 -1.70 -15.36
CA ASN A 253 24.90 -0.86 -14.40
C ASN A 253 26.34 -0.52 -14.84
N TYR A 254 26.82 -1.06 -15.96
CA TYR A 254 28.14 -0.77 -16.49
C TYR A 254 28.26 0.70 -16.89
N ARG A 255 29.29 1.37 -16.37
CA ARG A 255 29.67 2.73 -16.74
C ARG A 255 31.17 2.78 -16.97
N ALA A 256 31.59 3.14 -18.18
CA ALA A 256 33.00 3.19 -18.55
C ALA A 256 33.80 4.19 -17.71
N ASP A 257 33.18 5.31 -17.32
CA ASP A 257 33.82 6.40 -16.58
C ASP A 257 33.99 6.10 -15.08
N SER A 258 33.35 5.04 -14.58
CA SER A 258 33.36 4.69 -13.16
C SER A 258 34.46 3.69 -12.85
N SER A 259 35.30 3.96 -11.84
CA SER A 259 36.40 3.07 -11.44
C SER A 259 35.91 1.70 -10.93
N ASP A 260 34.70 1.64 -10.38
CA ASP A 260 34.12 0.41 -9.85
C ASP A 260 33.17 -0.26 -10.86
N GLU A 261 32.30 0.50 -11.51
CA GLU A 261 31.26 -0.05 -12.40
C GLU A 261 31.83 -0.52 -13.75
N SER A 262 32.97 0.04 -14.20
CA SER A 262 33.71 -0.47 -15.37
C SER A 262 34.26 -1.90 -15.14
N LYS A 263 34.35 -2.34 -13.89
CA LYS A 263 34.90 -3.65 -13.51
C LYS A 263 33.80 -4.69 -13.22
N LEU A 264 32.52 -4.38 -13.44
CA LEU A 264 31.41 -5.29 -13.12
C LEU A 264 31.54 -6.67 -13.82
N PHE A 265 31.87 -6.69 -15.11
CA PHE A 265 32.07 -7.95 -15.83
C PHE A 265 33.29 -8.74 -15.31
N LEU A 266 34.35 -8.04 -14.88
CA LEU A 266 35.50 -8.70 -14.24
C LEU A 266 35.12 -9.28 -12.87
N LYS A 267 34.31 -8.56 -12.08
CA LYS A 267 33.77 -9.05 -10.80
C LYS A 267 32.90 -10.29 -11.03
N LEU A 268 32.01 -10.25 -12.03
CA LEU A 268 31.17 -11.39 -12.43
C LEU A 268 32.02 -12.61 -12.79
N LEU A 269 33.02 -12.45 -13.68
CA LEU A 269 33.92 -13.55 -14.05
C LEU A 269 34.63 -14.15 -12.83
N LYS A 270 35.17 -13.30 -11.95
CA LYS A 270 35.82 -13.78 -10.70
C LYS A 270 34.87 -14.59 -9.82
N ILE A 271 33.63 -14.15 -9.67
CA ILE A 271 32.62 -14.86 -8.85
C ILE A 271 32.27 -16.21 -9.49
N ILE A 272 32.05 -16.25 -10.81
CA ILE A 272 31.77 -17.49 -11.55
C ILE A 272 32.94 -18.47 -11.44
N PHE A 273 34.18 -18.01 -11.62
CA PHE A 273 35.35 -18.89 -11.48
C PHE A 273 35.50 -19.43 -10.06
N ASN A 274 35.30 -18.59 -9.04
CA ASN A 274 35.39 -19.03 -7.65
C ASN A 274 34.28 -20.02 -7.27
N SER A 275 33.05 -19.84 -7.78
CA SER A 275 31.97 -20.79 -7.55
C SER A 275 32.25 -22.13 -8.22
N LEU A 276 32.72 -22.14 -9.47
CA LEU A 276 33.12 -23.36 -10.17
C LEU A 276 34.27 -24.10 -9.49
N LEU A 277 35.27 -23.38 -8.96
CA LEU A 277 36.39 -23.97 -8.22
C LEU A 277 35.97 -24.52 -6.86
N ALA A 278 34.97 -23.93 -6.19
CA ALA A 278 34.38 -24.48 -4.96
C ALA A 278 33.61 -25.80 -5.22
N PHE A 279 33.09 -26.00 -6.43
CA PHE A 279 32.46 -27.26 -6.86
C PHE A 279 33.46 -28.33 -7.34
N THR A 280 34.73 -27.99 -7.56
CA THR A 280 35.75 -29.03 -7.79
C THR A 280 36.13 -29.68 -6.46
N PRO A 281 36.01 -31.01 -6.30
CA PRO A 281 36.57 -31.67 -5.13
C PRO A 281 38.09 -31.53 -5.23
N ARG A 282 38.66 -30.55 -4.53
CA ARG A 282 40.09 -30.53 -4.18
C ARG A 282 40.36 -31.67 -3.21
N GLN A 283 40.34 -32.92 -3.69
CA GLN A 283 40.84 -34.10 -2.97
C GLN A 283 40.87 -35.36 -3.84
N LEU A 284 41.39 -35.30 -5.06
CA LEU A 284 41.88 -36.49 -5.76
C LEU A 284 43.18 -36.13 -6.46
N LEU A 285 44.22 -36.94 -6.25
CA LEU A 285 45.61 -36.86 -6.76
C LEU A 285 46.65 -36.24 -5.82
N TRP A 286 46.73 -36.72 -4.58
CA TRP A 286 47.98 -36.95 -3.85
C TRP A 286 47.84 -38.20 -2.97
N CYS A 287 47.74 -39.36 -3.62
CA CYS A 287 47.89 -40.77 -3.20
C CYS A 287 47.48 -41.52 -4.48
N ASP A 288 48.38 -42.02 -5.33
CA ASP A 288 49.30 -43.11 -5.02
C ASP A 288 50.63 -42.95 -5.75
N LEU A 289 51.69 -42.81 -4.95
CA LEU A 289 53.06 -43.14 -5.30
C LEU A 289 53.51 -44.17 -4.26
N VAL A 290 53.12 -45.43 -4.46
CA VAL A 290 53.84 -46.66 -4.03
C VAL A 290 53.52 -47.75 -5.04
#